data_AF-A0A5E8V4F5-F1
#
_entry.id   AF-A0A5E8V4F5-F1
#
_cell.length_a   1.000
_cell.length_b   1.000
_cell.length_c   1.000
_cell.angle_alpha   90.00
_cell.angle_beta   90.00
_cell.angle_gamma   90.00
#
_symmetry.space_group_name_H-M   'P 1'
#
loop_
_entity.id
_entity.type
_entity.pdbx_description
1 polymer ?
#
loop_
_entity_poly.entity_id
_entity_poly.type
_entity_poly.pdbx_seq_one_letter_code
_entity_poly.pdbx_strand_id
1 'polypeptide(L)'
;MIAAKIDEVSRETRAEEAARKRGWIASARMAFQPRRREACFVCGKFQSISQAHHVVPLGEQFDRGFSVANHEHEFLCPNHHAILNLWIDDDISHQRRGRRAAPTFEDLTNEEVERMFQLSGRAGPVNATAKGTE
;
A
#
# COMPACT_ATOMS: atom_id res chain seq x y z
N MET A 1 -2.53 19.96 -34.78
CA MET A 1 -2.36 18.50 -35.03
C MET A 1 -1.36 17.83 -34.07
N ILE A 2 -0.22 18.45 -33.73
CA ILE A 2 0.78 17.84 -32.82
C ILE A 2 0.24 17.63 -31.40
N ALA A 3 -0.43 18.63 -30.80
CA ALA A 3 -0.96 18.52 -29.44
C ALA A 3 -1.96 17.36 -29.24
N ALA A 4 -2.84 17.11 -30.22
CA ALA A 4 -3.80 16.01 -30.17
C ALA A 4 -3.10 14.63 -30.21
N LYS A 5 -2.05 14.49 -31.03
CA LYS A 5 -1.23 13.27 -31.08
C LYS A 5 -0.47 13.03 -29.77
N ILE A 6 0.06 14.08 -29.15
CA ILE A 6 0.74 13.96 -27.84
C ILE A 6 -0.24 13.48 -26.76
N ASP A 7 -1.45 14.03 -26.73
CA ASP A 7 -2.48 13.65 -25.75
C ASP A 7 -2.95 12.19 -25.95
N GLU A 8 -3.10 11.75 -27.20
CA GLU A 8 -3.41 10.36 -27.54
C GLU A 8 -2.32 9.39 -27.07
N VAL A 9 -1.05 9.63 -27.43
CA VAL A 9 0.09 8.81 -27.00
C VAL A 9 0.22 8.80 -25.46
N SER A 10 -0.04 9.93 -24.81
CA SER A 10 -0.05 10.04 -23.34
C SER A 10 -1.13 9.16 -22.70
N ARG A 11 -2.36 9.13 -23.27
CA ARG A 11 -3.43 8.26 -22.79
C ARG A 11 -3.09 6.77 -22.97
N GLU A 12 -2.57 6.40 -24.13
CA GLU A 12 -2.16 5.01 -24.43
C GLU A 12 -1.09 4.54 -23.46
N THR A 13 -0.02 5.32 -23.30
CA THR A 13 1.09 5.03 -22.37
C THR A 13 0.57 4.82 -20.93
N ARG A 14 -0.32 5.70 -20.46
CA ARG A 14 -0.92 5.57 -19.12
C ARG A 14 -1.80 4.32 -19.00
N ALA A 15 -2.55 3.97 -20.05
CA ALA A 15 -3.40 2.79 -20.05
C ALA A 15 -2.58 1.49 -20.00
N GLU A 16 -1.50 1.42 -20.77
CA GLU A 16 -0.54 0.31 -20.78
C GLU A 16 0.15 0.16 -19.41
N GLU A 17 0.64 1.25 -18.84
CA GLU A 17 1.27 1.25 -17.52
C GLU A 17 0.29 0.79 -16.42
N ALA A 18 -0.95 1.29 -16.46
CA ALA A 18 -1.99 0.86 -15.52
C ALA A 18 -2.34 -0.62 -15.70
N ALA A 19 -2.37 -1.13 -16.93
CA ALA A 19 -2.58 -2.55 -17.20
C ALA A 19 -1.43 -3.41 -16.66
N ARG A 20 -0.18 -2.99 -16.88
CA ARG A 20 1.02 -3.62 -16.35
C ARG A 20 1.00 -3.67 -14.83
N LYS A 21 0.69 -2.55 -14.17
CA LYS A 21 0.55 -2.46 -12.70
C LYS A 21 -0.52 -3.41 -12.17
N ARG A 22 -1.71 -3.43 -12.80
CA ARG A 22 -2.80 -4.35 -12.41
C ARG A 22 -2.40 -5.81 -12.55
N GLY A 23 -1.75 -6.18 -13.65
CA GLY A 23 -1.27 -7.55 -13.89
C GLY A 23 -0.23 -8.00 -12.87
N TRP A 24 0.73 -7.12 -12.55
CA TRP A 24 1.74 -7.38 -11.53
C TRP A 24 1.12 -7.56 -10.14
N ILE A 25 0.22 -6.65 -9.72
CA ILE A 25 -0.46 -6.73 -8.42
C ILE A 25 -1.33 -7.99 -8.33
N ALA A 26 -2.06 -8.35 -9.39
CA ALA A 26 -2.87 -9.56 -9.41
C ALA A 26 -2.01 -10.82 -9.24
N SER A 27 -0.87 -10.88 -9.93
CA SER A 27 0.08 -11.99 -9.82
C SER A 27 0.66 -12.08 -8.41
N ALA A 28 1.08 -10.95 -7.83
CA ALA A 28 1.57 -10.90 -6.45
C ALA A 28 0.51 -11.36 -5.44
N ARG A 29 -0.76 -10.97 -5.61
CA ARG A 29 -1.86 -11.41 -4.73
C ARG A 29 -2.12 -12.92 -4.81
N MET A 30 -1.99 -13.52 -5.99
CA MET A 30 -2.13 -14.97 -6.14
C MET A 30 -0.96 -15.74 -5.50
N ALA A 31 0.24 -15.17 -5.53
CA ALA A 31 1.42 -15.76 -4.90
C ALA A 31 1.46 -15.59 -3.37
N PHE A 32 0.66 -14.67 -2.82
CA PHE A 32 0.70 -14.33 -1.41
C PHE A 32 0.18 -15.47 -0.52
N GLN A 33 1.05 -15.98 0.35
CA GLN A 33 0.73 -16.96 1.37
C GLN A 33 0.96 -16.34 2.75
N PRO A 34 -0.09 -15.81 3.42
CA PRO A 34 0.06 -15.22 4.74
C PRO A 34 0.49 -16.27 5.75
N ARG A 35 1.26 -15.84 6.76
CA ARG A 35 1.62 -16.72 7.89
C ARG A 35 0.37 -17.03 8.74
N ARG A 36 0.53 -17.84 9.78
CA ARG A 36 -0.56 -18.11 10.72
C ARG A 36 -1.12 -16.79 11.25
N ARG A 37 -2.44 -16.65 11.27
CA ARG A 37 -3.11 -15.42 11.72
C ARG A 37 -2.70 -15.07 13.15
N GLU A 38 -2.27 -13.84 13.36
CA GLU A 38 -1.85 -13.29 14.65
C GLU A 38 -2.77 -12.15 15.10
N ALA A 39 -2.65 -11.73 16.36
CA ALA A 39 -3.32 -10.54 16.86
C ALA A 39 -2.85 -9.29 16.10
N CYS A 40 -3.63 -8.22 16.16
CA CYS A 40 -3.26 -6.94 15.57
C CYS A 40 -1.90 -6.48 16.09
N PHE A 41 -0.94 -6.21 15.21
CA PHE A 41 0.38 -5.70 15.55
C PHE A 41 0.27 -4.41 16.38
N VAL A 42 -0.67 -3.53 16.04
CA VAL A 42 -0.83 -2.22 16.67
C VAL A 42 -1.43 -2.36 18.06
N CYS A 43 -2.65 -2.91 18.20
CA CYS A 43 -3.33 -2.94 19.51
C CYS A 43 -3.20 -4.25 20.30
N GLY A 44 -2.56 -5.28 19.75
CA GLY A 44 -2.42 -6.61 20.37
C GLY A 44 -3.73 -7.40 20.48
N LYS A 45 -4.85 -6.92 19.91
CA LYS A 45 -6.20 -7.50 20.05
C LYS A 45 -6.70 -8.15 18.76
N PHE A 46 -7.85 -8.83 18.86
CA PHE A 46 -8.70 -9.25 17.73
C PHE A 46 -8.07 -10.22 16.71
N GLN A 47 -7.32 -11.23 17.16
CA GLN A 47 -6.70 -12.24 16.29
C GLN A 47 -7.69 -12.92 15.32
N SER A 48 -8.94 -13.16 15.72
CA SER A 48 -9.92 -13.85 14.87
C SER A 48 -10.30 -13.07 13.62
N ILE A 49 -10.23 -11.74 13.65
CA ILE A 49 -10.68 -10.84 12.58
C ILE A 49 -9.54 -10.01 11.99
N SER A 50 -8.29 -10.27 12.37
CA SER A 50 -7.14 -9.58 11.79
C SER A 50 -6.93 -9.99 10.33
N GLN A 51 -6.43 -9.03 9.55
CA GLN A 51 -6.15 -9.16 8.13
C GLN A 51 -4.67 -8.90 7.90
N ALA A 52 -4.05 -9.67 7.00
CA ALA A 52 -2.68 -9.43 6.62
C ALA A 52 -2.57 -8.15 5.78
N HIS A 53 -1.70 -7.24 6.20
CA HIS A 53 -1.37 -6.00 5.51
C HIS A 53 0.11 -6.06 5.10
N HIS A 54 0.40 -5.87 3.81
CA HIS A 54 1.79 -5.83 3.34
C HIS A 54 2.50 -4.63 3.97
N VAL A 55 3.72 -4.81 4.47
CA VAL A 55 4.50 -3.73 5.09
C VAL A 55 4.73 -2.58 4.09
N VAL A 56 5.01 -2.93 2.83
CA VAL A 56 4.96 -1.99 1.69
C VAL A 56 3.77 -2.39 0.82
N PRO A 57 2.77 -1.52 0.60
CA PRO A 57 1.65 -1.83 -0.27
C PRO A 57 2.11 -2.25 -1.68
N LEU A 58 1.50 -3.29 -2.25
CA LEU A 58 1.88 -3.82 -3.57
C LEU A 58 1.88 -2.76 -4.68
N GLY A 59 0.94 -1.81 -4.62
CA GLY A 59 0.91 -0.70 -5.58
C GLY A 59 2.16 0.17 -5.52
N GLU A 60 2.66 0.41 -4.32
CA GLU A 60 3.87 1.19 -4.09
C GLU A 60 5.14 0.41 -4.42
N GLN A 61 5.20 -0.89 -4.12
CA GLN A 61 6.32 -1.74 -4.55
C GLN A 61 6.51 -1.69 -6.07
N PHE A 62 5.41 -1.76 -6.83
CA PHE A 62 5.45 -1.62 -8.29
C PHE A 62 6.01 -0.25 -8.71
N ASP A 63 5.51 0.83 -8.11
CA ASP A 63 5.95 2.19 -8.42
C ASP A 63 7.43 2.41 -8.06
N ARG A 64 7.92 1.73 -7.01
CA ARG A 64 9.34 1.69 -6.59
C ARG A 64 10.21 0.77 -7.46
N GLY A 65 9.65 0.09 -8.47
CA GLY A 65 10.40 -0.72 -9.42
C GLY A 65 10.75 -2.14 -8.94
N PHE A 66 9.99 -2.70 -7.99
CA PHE A 66 10.22 -4.07 -7.52
C PHE A 66 10.00 -5.08 -8.65
N SER A 67 11.03 -5.88 -8.96
CA SER A 67 10.93 -6.97 -9.94
C SER A 67 10.17 -8.17 -9.38
N VAL A 68 10.30 -8.42 -8.07
CA VAL A 68 9.60 -9.48 -7.32
C VAL A 68 8.87 -8.85 -6.15
N ALA A 69 7.63 -9.30 -5.89
CA ALA A 69 6.84 -8.79 -4.77
C ALA A 69 7.47 -9.18 -3.42
N ASN A 70 7.67 -8.21 -2.54
CA ASN A 70 7.96 -8.45 -1.14
C ASN A 70 6.64 -8.75 -0.40
N HIS A 71 6.52 -9.96 0.13
CA HIS A 71 5.34 -10.44 0.86
C HIS A 71 5.45 -10.30 2.38
N GLU A 72 6.42 -9.54 2.88
CA GLU A 72 6.45 -9.13 4.28
C GLU A 72 5.15 -8.41 4.65
N HIS A 73 4.54 -8.86 5.74
CA HIS A 73 3.24 -8.40 6.17
C HIS A 73 3.12 -8.42 7.69
N GLU A 74 2.17 -7.66 8.21
CA GLU A 74 1.72 -7.69 9.59
C GLU A 74 0.21 -7.92 9.64
N PHE A 75 -0.27 -8.44 10.76
CA PHE A 75 -1.71 -8.59 10.99
C PHE A 75 -2.27 -7.33 11.62
N LEU A 76 -3.35 -6.79 11.06
CA LEU A 76 -4.04 -5.61 11.58
C LEU A 76 -5.52 -5.93 11.78
N CYS A 77 -6.11 -5.44 12.88
CA CYS A 77 -7.56 -5.48 13.01
C CYS A 77 -8.21 -4.52 12.00
N PRO A 78 -9.51 -4.67 11.67
CA PRO A 78 -10.17 -3.84 10.67
C PRO A 78 -10.02 -2.33 10.89
N ASN A 79 -10.03 -1.88 12.15
CA ASN A 79 -9.86 -0.46 12.49
C ASN A 79 -8.45 0.03 12.15
N HIS A 80 -7.40 -0.59 12.70
CA HIS A 80 -6.02 -0.18 12.43
C HIS A 80 -5.62 -0.39 10.96
N HIS A 81 -6.20 -1.38 10.29
CA HIS A 81 -6.01 -1.56 8.86
C HIS A 81 -6.61 -0.38 8.05
N ALA A 82 -7.80 0.10 8.42
CA ALA A 82 -8.41 1.27 7.78
C ALA A 82 -7.62 2.56 8.07
N ILE A 83 -7.20 2.78 9.33
CA ILE A 83 -6.40 3.95 9.71
C ILE A 83 -5.07 3.95 8.97
N LEU A 84 -4.38 2.80 8.84
CA LEU A 84 -3.10 2.74 8.16
C LEU A 84 -3.22 3.07 6.66
N ASN A 85 -4.28 2.59 6.00
CA ASN A 85 -4.52 2.98 4.61
C ASN A 85 -4.73 4.50 4.49
N LEU A 86 -5.46 5.12 5.41
CA LEU A 86 -5.62 6.58 5.42
C LEU A 86 -4.30 7.33 5.69
N TRP A 87 -3.48 6.80 6.59
CA TRP A 87 -2.16 7.35 6.89
C TRP A 87 -1.29 7.37 5.64
N ILE A 88 -1.21 6.25 4.93
CA ILE A 88 -0.39 6.11 3.71
C ILE A 88 -1.01 6.88 2.54
N ASP A 89 -2.34 6.90 2.42
CA ASP A 89 -3.03 7.58 1.33
C ASP A 89 -2.86 9.11 1.38
N ASP A 90 -2.84 9.72 2.56
CA ASP A 90 -2.59 11.17 2.71
C ASP A 90 -1.16 11.55 2.28
N ASP A 91 -0.19 10.65 2.39
CA ASP A 91 1.20 10.89 1.99
C ASP A 91 1.49 10.55 0.51
N ILE A 92 0.76 9.60 -0.12
CA ILE A 92 1.22 8.97 -1.40
C ILE A 92 0.13 8.82 -2.49
N SER A 93 -1.18 8.85 -2.20
CA SER A 93 -2.15 8.22 -3.12
C SER A 93 -3.37 9.08 -3.49
N HIS A 94 -3.58 9.26 -4.80
CA HIS A 94 -4.81 9.81 -5.40
C HIS A 94 -6.03 8.87 -5.26
N GLN A 95 -6.01 7.87 -4.37
CA GLN A 95 -7.21 7.09 -4.06
C GLN A 95 -8.23 8.04 -3.41
N ARG A 96 -9.23 8.42 -4.21
CA ARG A 96 -10.28 9.35 -3.82
C ARG A 96 -10.86 8.94 -2.48
N ARG A 97 -10.80 9.87 -1.50
CA ARG A 97 -11.51 9.87 -0.22
C ARG A 97 -13.02 9.60 -0.44
N GLY A 98 -13.36 8.34 -0.64
CA GLY A 98 -14.71 7.88 -0.91
C GLY A 98 -15.28 7.23 0.35
N ARG A 99 -16.02 8.03 1.14
CA ARG A 99 -17.01 7.57 2.13
C ARG A 99 -16.57 6.39 3.01
N ARG A 100 -15.61 6.59 3.91
CA ARG A 100 -15.53 5.74 5.09
C ARG A 100 -15.63 6.64 6.31
N ALA A 101 -16.59 6.36 7.18
CA ALA A 101 -16.50 6.74 8.59
C ALA A 101 -15.30 5.98 9.13
N ALA A 102 -14.12 6.52 8.87
CA ALA A 102 -12.90 5.92 9.34
C ALA A 102 -12.68 6.37 10.77
N PRO A 103 -12.12 5.50 11.63
CA PRO A 103 -11.66 5.93 12.94
C PRO A 103 -10.73 7.13 12.76
N THR A 104 -10.93 8.16 13.56
CA THR A 104 -10.03 9.32 13.55
C THR A 104 -8.78 8.97 14.36
N PHE A 105 -7.70 9.70 14.14
CA PHE A 105 -6.48 9.56 14.95
C PHE A 105 -6.72 9.83 16.44
N GLU A 106 -7.85 10.46 16.79
CA GLU A 106 -8.26 10.76 18.16
C GLU A 106 -8.59 9.50 18.97
N ASP A 107 -8.92 8.39 18.30
CA ASP A 107 -9.25 7.11 18.94
C ASP A 107 -8.02 6.24 19.25
N LEU A 108 -6.81 6.70 18.89
CA LEU A 108 -5.57 5.95 19.13
C LEU A 108 -4.95 6.33 20.48
N THR A 109 -4.51 5.31 21.22
CA THR A 109 -3.59 5.51 22.34
C THR A 109 -2.20 5.91 21.83
N ASN A 110 -1.37 6.55 22.68
CA ASN A 110 0.00 6.91 22.32
C ASN A 110 0.84 5.71 21.86
N GLU A 111 0.65 4.54 22.50
CA GLU A 111 1.33 3.30 22.11
C GLU A 111 0.89 2.81 20.72
N GLU A 112 -0.40 2.93 20.39
CA GLU A 112 -0.91 2.57 19.07
C GLU A 112 -0.36 3.52 18.00
N VAL A 113 -0.29 4.83 18.28
CA VAL A 113 0.34 5.81 17.39
C VAL A 113 1.81 5.46 17.13
N GLU A 114 2.58 5.15 18.16
CA GLU A 114 3.99 4.76 18.02
C GLU A 114 4.16 3.50 17.16
N ARG A 115 3.30 2.49 17.37
CA ARG A 115 3.33 1.27 16.55
C ARG A 115 2.91 1.51 15.10
N MET A 116 1.99 2.44 14.85
CA MET A 116 1.65 2.88 13.50
C MET A 116 2.85 3.52 12.82
N PHE A 117 3.58 4.42 13.50
CA PHE A 117 4.84 4.98 12.99
C PHE A 117 5.90 3.91 12.75
N GLN A 118 6.05 2.95 13.66
CA GLN A 118 6.98 1.85 13.51
C GLN A 118 6.66 1.03 12.25
N LEU A 119 5.37 0.74 12.01
CA LEU A 119 4.93 -0.03 10.86
C LEU A 119 5.16 0.74 9.55
N SER A 120 4.76 2.01 9.48
CA SER A 120 4.99 2.87 8.32
C SER A 120 6.48 3.08 8.05
N GLY A 121 7.31 3.20 9.09
CA GLY A 121 8.76 3.35 8.97
C GLY A 121 9.46 2.12 8.40
N ARG A 122 8.91 0.91 8.60
CA ARG A 122 9.44 -0.33 8.01
C ARG A 122 9.28 -0.40 6.51
N ALA A 123 8.35 0.37 5.93
CA ALA A 123 8.22 0.46 4.48
C ALA A 123 9.50 1.01 3.82
N GLY A 124 10.37 1.66 4.60
CA GLY A 124 11.62 2.26 4.14
C GLY A 124 11.40 3.52 3.30
N PRO A 125 12.45 4.34 3.13
CA PRO A 125 12.35 5.53 2.29
C PRO A 125 12.03 5.13 0.84
N VAL A 126 11.19 5.93 0.18
CA VAL A 126 11.01 5.88 -1.27
C VAL A 126 12.33 6.34 -1.90
N ASN A 127 13.30 5.44 -2.09
CA ASN A 127 14.53 5.78 -2.80
C ASN A 127 14.16 6.09 -4.26
N ALA A 128 14.11 7.38 -4.61
CA ALA A 128 13.72 7.89 -5.92
C ALA A 128 14.73 7.58 -7.07
N THR A 129 15.66 6.64 -6.88
CA THR A 129 16.80 6.44 -7.79
C THR A 129 17.10 4.97 -8.00
N ALA A 130 16.31 4.33 -8.87
CA ALA A 130 16.72 3.13 -9.58
C ALA A 130 16.15 3.12 -11.01
N LYS A 131 16.33 4.22 -11.75
CA LYS A 131 16.40 4.12 -13.22
C LYS A 131 17.82 3.71 -13.56
N GLY A 132 18.06 2.40 -13.52
CA GLY A 132 19.25 1.79 -14.08
C GLY A 132 19.29 2.06 -15.58
N THR A 133 20.39 2.69 -15.99
CA THR A 133 20.92 2.71 -17.34
C THR A 133 21.21 1.29 -17.82
N GLU A 134 20.64 0.93 -18.96
CA GLU A 134 21.19 -0.06 -19.89
C GLU A 134 21.54 0.65 -21.20
#